data_AF-A0A812RIV0-F1
#
_entry.id   AF-A0A812RIV0-F1
#
_cell.length_a   1.000
_cell.length_b   1.000
_cell.length_c   1.000
_cell.angle_alpha   90.00
_cell.angle_beta   90.00
_cell.angle_gamma   90.00
#
_symmetry.space_group_name_H-M   'P 1'
#
loop_
_entity.id
_entity.type
_entity.pdbx_description
1 polymer ?
#
loop_
_entity_poly.entity_id
_entity_poly.type
_entity_poly.pdbx_seq_one_letter_code
_entity_poly.pdbx_strand_id
1 'polypeptide(L)'
;ASSSGWGWGGSAALKAITSDGPLRTSEQDLQALASQPMQQVLDLGHIAREVPQNLPTGDLPFDIAGHPAVRHTVAKRLLDRMQAEMKRFAEMQKDTPAPRVRELSEAELRKLAAGNQEAADAAERALSNIIKCISDMKAADAAFVDSAFKELLKRGNAIEISEEGVAKASNGGARAATDANMARLKHWLLRVSGHESEAWLQRACRSLLSSSATTDWQRINPFLTDSEVRDILQLTAHAMLRAVRVVLANGSLAEARDLQKMLTKAISTVKETGKLPNDVRVGLAEKGEVLARRIDARRHYVSETLSYDPHFLVFEFSDNKMLHGRQVAIISDFQRTVEGGESGVKQMIMGAGKTTVVSPLLSMLLANGKRLVSLVVPSALLEFCRGVLMAVFSSIIQKRICMFHCDRSEDVDIAICDRIEAVRNEGHILLTKPTDVKSLILRFVESLGHAVISQA
;
A
#
# COMPACT_ATOMS: atom_id res chain seq x y z
N ALA A 1 -29.79 6.78 -16.44
CA ALA A 1 -28.50 7.43 -16.76
C ALA A 1 -27.50 7.05 -15.67
N SER A 2 -26.76 5.97 -15.89
CA SER A 2 -25.78 5.40 -14.96
C SER A 2 -24.53 6.29 -14.95
N SER A 3 -24.34 7.04 -13.88
CA SER A 3 -23.11 7.77 -13.61
C SER A 3 -21.99 6.78 -13.35
N SER A 4 -21.19 6.48 -14.36
CA SER A 4 -19.88 5.82 -14.24
C SER A 4 -18.81 6.79 -13.70
N GLY A 5 -19.17 7.51 -12.62
CA GLY A 5 -18.22 8.30 -11.85
C GLY A 5 -17.67 7.40 -10.76
N TRP A 6 -16.36 7.45 -10.52
CA TRP A 6 -15.70 6.62 -9.52
C TRP A 6 -16.08 7.08 -8.11
N GLY A 7 -17.28 6.72 -7.67
CA GLY A 7 -17.67 6.78 -6.28
C GLY A 7 -16.93 5.73 -5.46
N TRP A 8 -17.16 5.74 -4.15
CA TRP A 8 -16.69 4.74 -3.20
C TRP A 8 -16.84 3.32 -3.78
N GLY A 9 -15.76 2.55 -3.79
CA GLY A 9 -15.75 1.22 -4.42
C GLY A 9 -15.49 1.23 -5.94
N GLY A 10 -14.90 2.29 -6.49
CA GLY A 10 -14.46 2.35 -7.88
C GLY A 10 -13.34 1.33 -8.16
N SER A 11 -13.72 0.14 -8.61
CA SER A 11 -12.79 -0.91 -9.02
C SER A 11 -12.12 -0.52 -10.35
N ALA A 12 -10.83 -0.23 -10.32
CA ALA A 12 -10.03 -0.05 -11.52
C ALA A 12 -9.62 -1.40 -12.09
N ALA A 13 -9.68 -1.54 -13.41
CA ALA A 13 -9.13 -2.70 -14.09
C ALA A 13 -7.73 -2.37 -14.60
N LEU A 14 -6.73 -3.17 -14.23
CA LEU A 14 -5.43 -3.13 -14.88
C LEU A 14 -5.53 -3.80 -16.24
N LYS A 15 -4.95 -3.18 -17.27
CA LYS A 15 -4.88 -3.74 -18.62
C LYS A 15 -3.43 -3.82 -19.07
N ALA A 16 -3.07 -4.91 -19.75
CA ALA A 16 -1.75 -5.06 -20.32
C ALA A 16 -1.44 -3.92 -21.33
N ILE A 17 -0.21 -3.43 -21.30
CA ILE A 17 0.26 -2.42 -22.25
C ILE A 17 0.89 -3.18 -23.42
N THR A 18 0.11 -3.31 -24.50
CA THR A 18 0.47 -4.09 -25.70
C THR A 18 1.32 -3.32 -26.72
N SER A 19 1.56 -2.03 -26.50
CA SER A 19 2.38 -1.22 -27.41
C SER A 19 3.82 -1.74 -27.44
N ASP A 20 4.34 -1.99 -28.65
CA ASP A 20 5.74 -2.36 -28.83
C ASP A 20 6.65 -1.20 -28.42
N GLY A 21 7.52 -1.46 -27.46
CA GLY A 21 8.43 -0.45 -26.91
C GLY A 21 8.92 -0.81 -25.50
N PRO A 22 9.77 0.04 -24.90
CA PRO A 22 10.34 -0.19 -23.57
C PRO A 22 9.29 -0.19 -22.44
N LEU A 23 8.05 0.20 -22.75
CA LEU A 23 6.92 0.28 -21.81
C LEU A 23 5.94 -0.89 -21.94
N ARG A 24 6.29 -1.92 -22.72
CA ARG A 24 5.47 -3.12 -22.85
C ARG A 24 5.36 -3.83 -21.50
N THR A 25 4.14 -4.21 -21.14
CA THR A 25 3.87 -5.09 -20.00
C THR A 25 2.99 -6.22 -20.51
N SER A 26 3.53 -7.45 -20.51
CA SER A 26 2.75 -8.63 -20.91
C SER A 26 1.65 -8.94 -19.89
N GLU A 27 0.62 -9.69 -20.29
CA GLU A 27 -0.42 -10.13 -19.37
C GLU A 27 0.13 -10.98 -18.22
N GLN A 28 1.14 -11.82 -18.50
CA GLN A 28 1.83 -12.63 -17.49
C GLN A 28 2.59 -11.75 -16.50
N ASP A 29 3.34 -10.76 -16.99
CA ASP A 29 4.06 -9.80 -16.12
C ASP A 29 3.08 -8.99 -15.27
N LEU A 30 1.95 -8.59 -15.85
CA LEU A 30 0.93 -7.85 -15.13
C LEU A 30 0.27 -8.71 -14.05
N GLN A 31 -0.04 -9.97 -14.34
CA GLN A 31 -0.58 -10.92 -13.36
C GLN A 31 0.42 -11.17 -12.23
N ALA A 32 1.71 -11.34 -12.56
CA ALA A 32 2.78 -11.48 -11.59
C ALA A 32 2.86 -10.23 -10.69
N LEU A 33 2.90 -9.03 -11.28
CA LEU A 33 2.87 -7.77 -10.52
C LEU A 33 1.62 -7.67 -9.65
N ALA A 34 0.44 -8.00 -10.16
CA ALA A 34 -0.83 -7.88 -9.45
C ALA A 34 -0.96 -8.84 -8.27
N SER A 35 -0.36 -10.03 -8.34
CA SER A 35 -0.52 -11.10 -7.33
C SER A 35 0.75 -11.35 -6.52
N GLN A 36 1.83 -11.73 -7.18
CA GLN A 36 3.10 -12.12 -6.57
C GLN A 36 4.28 -11.43 -7.27
N PRO A 37 4.69 -10.23 -6.83
CA PRO A 37 5.59 -9.36 -7.60
C PRO A 37 6.92 -10.00 -7.97
N MET A 38 7.44 -10.91 -7.13
CA MET A 38 8.72 -11.61 -7.29
C MET A 38 8.58 -12.99 -7.95
N GLN A 39 7.51 -13.26 -8.69
CA GLN A 39 7.26 -14.55 -9.34
C GLN A 39 8.46 -15.07 -10.13
N GLN A 40 9.13 -14.21 -10.90
CA GLN A 40 10.34 -14.55 -11.66
C GLN A 40 11.46 -15.19 -10.80
N VAL A 41 11.58 -14.80 -9.53
CA VAL A 41 12.58 -15.35 -8.60
C VAL A 41 12.11 -16.68 -8.01
N LEU A 42 10.80 -16.85 -7.84
CA LEU A 42 10.20 -18.11 -7.37
C LEU A 42 10.29 -19.21 -8.44
N ASP A 43 10.20 -18.82 -9.71
CA ASP A 43 10.33 -19.73 -10.86
C ASP A 43 11.72 -20.38 -10.94
N LEU A 44 12.73 -19.87 -10.22
CA LEU A 44 14.04 -20.52 -10.07
C LEU A 44 13.97 -21.83 -9.27
N GLY A 45 12.90 -22.07 -8.50
CA GLY A 45 12.69 -23.31 -7.75
C GLY A 45 13.51 -23.45 -6.46
N HIS A 46 14.21 -22.39 -6.04
CA HIS A 46 15.00 -22.36 -4.79
C HIS A 46 14.15 -22.09 -3.53
N ILE A 47 12.90 -21.65 -3.68
CA ILE A 47 12.00 -21.38 -2.55
C ILE A 47 10.96 -22.49 -2.48
N ALA A 48 10.99 -23.25 -1.39
CA ALA A 48 10.03 -24.30 -1.08
C ALA A 48 9.07 -23.83 0.01
N ARG A 49 7.81 -24.26 -0.05
CA ARG A 49 6.86 -24.07 1.04
C ARG A 49 6.84 -25.32 1.90
N GLU A 50 7.36 -25.21 3.12
CA GLU A 50 7.43 -26.32 4.07
C GLU A 50 6.49 -26.05 5.24
N VAL A 51 5.79 -27.09 5.70
CA VAL A 51 5.05 -26.99 6.96
C VAL A 51 6.08 -26.92 8.10
N PRO A 52 5.98 -25.93 9.02
CA PRO A 52 6.90 -25.85 10.16
C PRO A 52 6.94 -27.18 10.93
N GLN A 53 8.14 -27.68 11.25
CA GLN A 53 8.28 -28.94 12.01
C GLN A 53 7.70 -28.82 13.42
N ASN A 54 7.77 -27.63 14.01
CA ASN A 54 7.23 -27.31 15.33
C ASN A 54 5.86 -26.62 15.19
N LEU A 55 4.85 -27.39 14.81
CA LEU A 55 3.47 -26.91 14.84
C LEU A 55 3.04 -26.62 16.29
N PRO A 56 2.36 -25.50 16.56
CA PRO A 56 1.73 -25.30 17.85
C PRO A 56 0.74 -26.44 18.10
N THR A 57 0.76 -27.05 19.28
CA THR A 57 -0.17 -28.11 19.68
C THR A 57 -1.62 -27.64 19.73
N GLY A 58 -1.86 -26.32 19.77
CA GLY A 58 -3.17 -25.70 19.92
C GLY A 58 -3.57 -25.51 21.39
N ASP A 59 -2.78 -26.04 22.31
CA ASP A 59 -2.95 -25.88 23.75
C ASP A 59 -2.15 -24.69 24.28
N LEU A 60 -2.60 -24.15 25.41
CA LEU A 60 -1.83 -23.10 26.11
C LEU A 60 -0.55 -23.71 26.71
N PRO A 61 0.58 -23.00 26.65
CA PRO A 61 1.85 -23.48 27.21
C PRO A 61 1.88 -23.46 28.74
N PHE A 62 0.78 -23.07 29.40
CA PHE A 62 0.62 -23.02 30.83
C PHE A 62 -0.83 -23.41 31.20
N ASP A 63 -0.98 -24.03 32.36
CA ASP A 63 -2.27 -24.28 32.98
C ASP A 63 -2.43 -23.40 34.24
N ILE A 64 -3.38 -22.48 34.18
CA ILE A 64 -3.74 -21.60 35.30
C ILE A 64 -5.21 -21.79 35.73
N ALA A 65 -5.88 -22.86 35.28
CA ALA A 65 -7.29 -23.10 35.57
C ALA A 65 -7.57 -23.20 37.09
N GLY A 66 -6.58 -23.66 37.87
CA GLY A 66 -6.65 -23.76 39.33
C GLY A 66 -6.36 -22.45 40.09
N HIS A 67 -5.90 -21.39 39.43
CA HIS A 67 -5.48 -20.17 40.12
C HIS A 67 -6.69 -19.38 40.67
N PRO A 68 -6.66 -18.88 41.92
CA PRO A 68 -7.79 -18.18 42.53
C PRO A 68 -8.35 -17.01 41.70
N ALA A 69 -7.49 -16.29 40.97
CA ALA A 69 -7.87 -15.18 40.10
C ALA A 69 -8.73 -15.60 38.88
N VAL A 70 -8.66 -16.87 38.46
CA VAL A 70 -9.40 -17.41 37.31
C VAL A 70 -10.86 -17.74 37.64
N ARG A 71 -11.22 -17.75 38.93
CA ARG A 71 -12.61 -17.90 39.39
C ARG A 71 -13.52 -16.76 38.91
N HIS A 72 -12.96 -15.59 38.59
CA HIS A 72 -13.72 -14.48 38.04
C HIS A 72 -14.20 -14.78 36.60
N THR A 73 -15.46 -14.46 36.30
CA THR A 73 -16.10 -14.70 35.00
C THR A 73 -15.34 -14.09 33.83
N VAL A 74 -14.73 -12.91 34.02
CA VAL A 74 -13.90 -12.23 33.02
C VAL A 74 -12.62 -13.03 32.73
N ALA A 75 -11.95 -13.54 33.77
CA ALA A 75 -10.72 -14.32 33.62
C ALA A 75 -10.98 -15.66 32.93
N LYS A 76 -12.10 -16.33 33.25
CA LYS A 76 -12.53 -17.56 32.56
C LYS A 76 -12.79 -17.31 31.07
N ARG A 77 -13.52 -16.24 30.72
CA ARG A 77 -13.75 -15.85 29.31
C ARG A 77 -12.46 -15.53 28.57
N LEU A 78 -11.48 -14.89 29.23
CA LEU A 78 -10.17 -14.62 28.63
C LEU A 78 -9.40 -15.91 28.34
N LEU A 79 -9.40 -16.87 29.27
CA LEU A 79 -8.78 -18.18 29.09
C LEU A 79 -9.43 -18.98 27.96
N ASP A 80 -10.76 -19.07 27.94
CA ASP A 80 -11.51 -19.74 26.88
C ASP A 80 -11.18 -19.11 25.51
N ARG A 81 -11.11 -17.76 25.46
CA ARG A 81 -10.72 -17.04 24.25
C ARG A 81 -9.29 -17.34 23.83
N MET A 82 -8.33 -17.33 24.76
CA MET A 82 -6.93 -17.63 24.46
C MET A 82 -6.74 -19.06 23.95
N GLN A 83 -7.45 -20.05 24.52
CA GLN A 83 -7.45 -21.43 24.01
C GLN A 83 -8.04 -21.51 22.59
N ALA A 84 -9.17 -20.84 22.34
CA ALA A 84 -9.76 -20.80 21.00
C ALA A 84 -8.85 -20.12 19.97
N GLU A 85 -8.16 -19.04 20.36
CA GLU A 85 -7.16 -18.36 19.52
C GLU A 85 -5.94 -19.24 19.25
N MET A 86 -5.46 -19.99 20.24
CA MET A 86 -4.32 -20.90 20.09
C MET A 86 -4.64 -22.07 19.15
N LYS A 87 -5.84 -22.64 19.26
CA LYS A 87 -6.33 -23.67 18.31
C LYS A 87 -6.43 -23.13 16.89
N ARG A 88 -7.08 -21.97 16.71
CA ARG A 88 -7.15 -21.30 15.39
C ARG A 88 -5.76 -20.99 14.84
N PHE A 89 -4.81 -20.58 15.68
CA PHE A 89 -3.44 -20.32 15.26
C PHE A 89 -2.71 -21.59 14.83
N ALA A 90 -2.89 -22.69 15.56
CA ALA A 90 -2.35 -24.00 15.18
C ALA A 90 -2.93 -24.48 13.85
N GLU A 91 -4.25 -24.35 13.65
CA GLU A 91 -4.93 -24.68 12.39
C GLU A 91 -4.41 -23.80 11.24
N MET A 92 -4.34 -22.48 11.42
CA MET A 92 -3.80 -21.57 10.40
C MET A 92 -2.34 -21.89 10.02
N GLN A 93 -1.51 -22.31 10.97
CA GLN A 93 -0.13 -22.71 10.68
C GLN A 93 -0.02 -24.04 9.94
N LYS A 94 -0.95 -24.98 10.17
CA LYS A 94 -1.03 -26.23 9.39
C LYS A 94 -1.39 -25.94 7.94
N ASP A 95 -2.31 -25.01 7.71
CA ASP A 95 -2.82 -24.67 6.39
C ASP A 95 -1.93 -23.68 5.61
N THR A 96 -0.99 -23.01 6.28
CA THR A 96 -0.11 -22.00 5.66
C THR A 96 1.37 -22.44 5.75
N PRO A 97 1.87 -23.22 4.78
CA PRO A 97 3.27 -23.63 4.78
C PRO A 97 4.18 -22.41 4.60
N ALA A 98 5.24 -22.35 5.42
CA ALA A 98 6.15 -21.22 5.45
C ALA A 98 7.16 -21.33 4.29
N PRO A 99 7.43 -20.24 3.56
CA PRO A 99 8.44 -20.24 2.51
C PRO A 99 9.83 -20.32 3.14
N ARG A 100 10.67 -21.22 2.62
CA ARG A 100 12.07 -21.41 3.01
C ARG A 100 12.95 -21.58 1.78
N VAL A 101 14.22 -21.19 1.91
CA VAL A 101 15.23 -21.49 0.88
C VAL A 101 15.56 -22.98 0.99
N ARG A 102 15.28 -23.74 -0.08
CA ARG A 102 15.39 -25.21 -0.12
C ARG A 102 16.79 -25.69 0.28
N GLU A 103 17.81 -25.02 -0.24
CA GLU A 103 19.23 -25.32 -0.01
C GLU A 103 19.69 -24.92 1.41
N LEU A 104 18.87 -24.20 2.17
CA LEU A 104 19.09 -23.86 3.58
C LEU A 104 18.06 -24.53 4.48
N SER A 105 17.41 -25.60 4.02
CA SER A 105 16.56 -26.44 4.87
C SER A 105 17.37 -27.07 6.00
N GLU A 106 16.70 -27.50 7.07
CA GLU A 106 17.40 -28.12 8.21
C GLU A 106 18.23 -29.35 7.82
N ALA A 107 17.77 -30.12 6.83
CA ALA A 107 18.47 -31.28 6.33
C ALA A 107 19.77 -30.89 5.62
N GLU A 108 19.72 -29.89 4.73
CA GLU A 108 20.90 -29.39 4.02
C GLU A 108 21.89 -28.69 4.95
N LEU A 109 21.39 -27.94 5.94
CA LEU A 109 22.24 -27.33 6.97
C LEU A 109 22.94 -28.36 7.86
N ARG A 110 22.32 -29.52 8.11
CA ARG A 110 22.98 -30.65 8.81
C ARG A 110 24.08 -31.27 7.94
N LYS A 111 23.86 -31.42 6.64
CA LYS A 111 24.91 -31.89 5.70
C LYS A 111 26.07 -30.89 5.62
N LEU A 112 25.77 -29.59 5.60
CA LEU A 112 26.77 -28.53 5.64
C LEU A 112 27.56 -28.55 6.95
N ALA A 113 26.90 -28.75 8.09
CA ALA A 113 27.57 -28.91 9.38
C ALA A 113 28.46 -30.16 9.47
N ALA A 114 28.16 -31.19 8.68
CA ALA A 114 28.97 -32.40 8.54
C ALA A 114 30.14 -32.25 7.53
N GLY A 115 30.35 -31.06 6.97
CA GLY A 115 31.46 -30.79 6.04
C GLY A 115 31.21 -31.20 4.59
N ASN A 116 29.95 -31.42 4.19
CA ASN A 116 29.65 -31.75 2.79
C ASN A 116 29.82 -30.53 1.88
N GLN A 117 30.85 -30.56 1.02
CA GLN A 117 31.17 -29.48 0.09
C GLN A 117 30.08 -29.28 -0.99
N GLU A 118 29.40 -30.34 -1.43
CA GLU A 118 28.34 -30.23 -2.44
C GLU A 118 27.14 -29.42 -1.93
N ALA A 119 26.78 -29.60 -0.66
CA ALA A 119 25.71 -28.85 -0.01
C ALA A 119 26.08 -27.36 0.15
N ALA A 120 27.34 -27.07 0.48
CA ALA A 120 27.86 -25.71 0.54
C ALA A 120 27.83 -25.02 -0.84
N ASP A 121 28.33 -25.70 -1.87
CA ASP A 121 28.38 -25.16 -3.23
C ASP A 121 26.97 -25.03 -3.84
N ALA A 122 26.03 -25.89 -3.47
CA ALA A 122 24.62 -25.75 -3.87
C ALA A 122 23.96 -24.53 -3.24
N ALA A 123 24.15 -24.30 -1.93
CA ALA A 123 23.60 -23.14 -1.23
C ALA A 123 24.19 -21.82 -1.74
N GLU A 124 25.49 -21.77 -2.00
CA GLU A 124 26.15 -20.57 -2.55
C GLU A 124 25.68 -20.26 -3.98
N ARG A 125 25.53 -21.30 -4.83
CA ARG A 125 24.97 -21.13 -6.18
C ARG A 125 23.51 -20.67 -6.15
N ALA A 126 22.69 -21.24 -5.28
CA ALA A 126 21.29 -20.83 -5.12
C ALA A 126 21.16 -19.36 -4.72
N LEU A 127 21.92 -18.91 -3.71
CA LEU A 127 21.91 -17.50 -3.30
C LEU A 127 22.45 -16.58 -4.40
N SER A 128 23.50 -16.99 -5.11
CA SER A 128 24.05 -16.21 -6.23
C SER A 128 23.04 -16.06 -7.37
N ASN A 129 22.31 -17.13 -7.71
CA ASN A 129 21.24 -17.11 -8.71
C ASN A 129 20.09 -16.19 -8.29
N ILE A 130 19.65 -16.29 -7.03
CA ILE A 130 18.60 -15.42 -6.46
C ILE A 130 19.05 -13.95 -6.51
N ILE A 131 20.27 -13.64 -6.07
CA ILE A 131 20.81 -12.27 -6.08
C ILE A 131 20.87 -11.72 -7.50
N LYS A 132 21.36 -12.51 -8.46
CA LYS A 132 21.44 -12.11 -9.87
C LYS A 132 20.06 -11.82 -10.43
N CYS A 133 19.11 -12.74 -10.25
CA CYS A 133 17.74 -12.58 -10.75
C CYS A 133 17.04 -11.34 -10.15
N ILE A 134 17.16 -11.12 -8.83
CA ILE A 134 16.59 -9.92 -8.19
C ILE A 134 17.27 -8.65 -8.71
N SER A 135 18.58 -8.67 -8.94
CA SER A 135 19.33 -7.53 -9.47
C SER A 135 18.90 -7.16 -10.89
N ASP A 136 18.76 -8.17 -11.76
CA ASP A 136 18.34 -7.99 -13.16
C ASP A 136 16.91 -7.48 -13.24
N MET A 137 15.99 -8.07 -12.47
CA MET A 137 14.59 -7.63 -12.36
C MET A 137 14.50 -6.19 -11.84
N LYS A 138 15.26 -5.84 -10.79
CA LYS A 138 15.31 -4.47 -10.25
C LYS A 138 15.79 -3.48 -11.32
N ALA A 139 16.83 -3.81 -12.08
CA ALA A 139 17.37 -2.94 -13.12
C ALA A 139 16.33 -2.71 -14.24
N ALA A 140 15.66 -3.78 -14.68
CA ALA A 140 14.59 -3.69 -15.67
C ALA A 140 13.42 -2.80 -15.19
N ASP A 141 12.98 -2.97 -13.94
CA ASP A 141 11.90 -2.15 -13.39
C ASP A 141 12.29 -0.69 -13.19
N ALA A 142 13.52 -0.42 -12.72
CA ALA A 142 14.00 0.95 -12.57
C ALA A 142 14.04 1.67 -13.93
N ALA A 143 14.52 0.99 -14.98
CA ALA A 143 14.51 1.51 -16.35
C ALA A 143 13.09 1.74 -16.89
N PHE A 144 12.17 0.80 -16.61
CA PHE A 144 10.76 0.96 -16.96
C PHE A 144 10.16 2.17 -16.26
N VAL A 145 10.34 2.33 -14.95
CA VAL A 145 9.75 3.41 -14.15
C VAL A 145 10.24 4.78 -14.64
N ASP A 146 11.54 4.91 -14.88
CA ASP A 146 12.13 6.15 -15.43
C ASP A 146 11.55 6.47 -16.82
N SER A 147 11.45 5.47 -17.71
CA SER A 147 10.87 5.63 -19.04
C SER A 147 9.37 5.96 -18.97
N ALA A 148 8.63 5.32 -18.06
CA ALA A 148 7.20 5.48 -17.90
C ALA A 148 6.85 6.87 -17.40
N PHE A 149 7.61 7.40 -16.44
CA PHE A 149 7.39 8.77 -15.96
C PHE A 149 7.71 9.82 -17.02
N LYS A 150 8.77 9.63 -17.81
CA LYS A 150 9.09 10.52 -18.94
C LYS A 150 7.97 10.50 -19.99
N GLU A 151 7.53 9.32 -20.38
CA GLU A 151 6.46 9.16 -21.37
C GLU A 151 5.12 9.69 -20.86
N LEU A 152 4.81 9.49 -19.58
CA LEU A 152 3.61 10.03 -18.94
C LEU A 152 3.57 11.56 -19.02
N LEU A 153 4.68 12.22 -18.68
CA LEU A 153 4.78 13.68 -18.76
C LEU A 153 4.71 14.15 -20.22
N LYS A 154 5.35 13.42 -21.13
CA LYS A 154 5.26 13.70 -22.57
C LYS A 154 3.83 13.61 -23.07
N ARG A 155 3.09 12.53 -22.79
CA ARG A 155 1.69 12.34 -23.19
C ARG A 155 0.77 13.37 -22.56
N GLY A 156 0.90 13.60 -21.26
CA GLY A 156 0.08 14.59 -20.54
C GLY A 156 0.26 16.01 -21.07
N ASN A 157 1.47 16.35 -21.53
CA ASN A 157 1.80 17.68 -22.03
C ASN A 157 1.84 17.80 -23.56
N ALA A 158 1.64 16.70 -24.31
CA ALA A 158 1.70 16.71 -25.76
C ALA A 158 0.61 17.64 -26.34
N ILE A 159 1.04 18.49 -27.27
CA ILE A 159 0.17 19.34 -28.08
C ILE A 159 0.58 19.06 -29.52
N GLU A 160 -0.08 18.12 -30.18
CA GLU A 160 0.21 17.79 -31.57
C GLU A 160 -0.30 18.91 -32.46
N ILE A 161 0.55 19.54 -33.28
CA ILE A 161 0.11 20.51 -34.28
C ILE A 161 -0.04 19.74 -35.58
N SER A 162 -1.25 19.64 -36.11
CA SER A 162 -1.52 18.86 -37.32
C SER A 162 -1.16 19.68 -38.56
N GLU A 163 -0.06 19.33 -39.23
CA GLU A 163 0.27 19.91 -40.55
C GLU A 163 -0.60 19.31 -41.67
N GLU A 164 -0.99 18.04 -41.55
CA GLU A 164 -1.71 17.29 -42.59
C GLU A 164 -3.19 17.69 -42.75
N GLY A 165 -3.84 18.15 -41.67
CA GLY A 165 -5.26 18.51 -41.67
C GLY A 165 -5.58 19.74 -42.51
N VAL A 166 -4.60 20.63 -42.70
CA VAL A 166 -4.74 21.85 -43.51
C VAL A 166 -4.64 21.53 -45.01
N ALA A 167 -3.82 20.55 -45.39
CA ALA A 167 -3.53 20.20 -46.79
C ALA A 167 -4.63 19.35 -47.46
N LYS A 168 -5.40 18.57 -46.69
CA LYS A 168 -6.44 17.64 -47.20
C LYS A 168 -7.88 18.12 -47.04
N ALA A 169 -8.11 19.28 -46.43
CA ALA A 169 -9.46 19.76 -46.13
C ALA A 169 -10.06 20.61 -47.27
N SER A 170 -11.33 20.39 -47.58
CA SER A 170 -12.11 21.29 -48.44
C SER A 170 -12.20 22.70 -47.81
N ASN A 171 -12.53 23.74 -48.59
CA ASN A 171 -12.50 25.14 -48.16
C ASN A 171 -13.17 25.44 -46.79
N GLY A 172 -14.19 24.67 -46.39
CA GLY A 172 -14.82 24.79 -45.07
C GLY A 172 -14.06 24.08 -43.93
N GLY A 173 -13.46 22.92 -44.21
CA GLY A 173 -12.64 22.19 -43.24
C GLY A 173 -11.25 22.80 -43.00
N ALA A 174 -10.71 23.51 -44.00
CA ALA A 174 -9.41 24.17 -43.90
C ALA A 174 -9.41 25.30 -42.84
N ARG A 175 -10.48 26.11 -42.77
CA ARG A 175 -10.62 27.14 -41.72
C ARG A 175 -10.72 26.54 -40.32
N ALA A 176 -11.54 25.51 -40.14
CA ALA A 176 -11.68 24.83 -38.85
C ALA A 176 -10.37 24.16 -38.39
N ALA A 177 -9.59 23.59 -39.32
CA ALA A 177 -8.28 23.03 -39.02
C ALA A 177 -7.26 24.12 -38.61
N THR A 178 -7.26 25.26 -39.29
CA THR A 178 -6.41 26.40 -38.94
C THR A 178 -6.78 26.99 -37.57
N ASP A 179 -8.07 27.13 -37.26
CA ASP A 179 -8.54 27.62 -35.96
C ASP A 179 -8.18 26.65 -34.82
N ALA A 180 -8.28 25.34 -35.06
CA ALA A 180 -7.87 24.31 -34.11
C ALA A 180 -6.35 24.34 -33.84
N ASN A 181 -5.53 24.48 -34.89
CA ASN A 181 -4.08 24.63 -34.76
C ASN A 181 -3.71 25.94 -34.05
N MET A 182 -4.44 27.03 -34.30
CA MET A 182 -4.26 28.30 -33.60
C MET A 182 -4.55 28.17 -32.11
N ALA A 183 -5.61 27.46 -31.74
CA ALA A 183 -5.94 27.18 -30.33
C ALA A 183 -4.84 26.37 -29.64
N ARG A 184 -4.27 25.37 -30.32
CA ARG A 184 -3.15 24.54 -29.84
C ARG A 184 -1.88 25.38 -29.65
N LEU A 185 -1.52 26.21 -30.63
CA LEU A 185 -0.38 27.13 -30.55
C LEU A 185 -0.55 28.16 -29.42
N LYS A 186 -1.76 28.72 -29.27
CA LYS A 186 -2.08 29.63 -28.17
C LYS A 186 -1.87 28.96 -26.82
N HIS A 187 -2.38 27.75 -26.63
CA HIS A 187 -2.20 27.00 -25.38
C HIS A 187 -0.72 26.72 -25.09
N TRP A 188 0.04 26.34 -26.12
CA TRP A 188 1.48 26.10 -26.01
C TRP A 188 2.23 27.38 -25.60
N LEU A 189 1.95 28.52 -26.23
CA LEU A 189 2.55 29.82 -25.86
C LEU A 189 2.19 30.26 -24.44
N LEU A 190 0.94 30.02 -24.01
CA LEU A 190 0.50 30.31 -22.64
C LEU A 190 1.22 29.44 -21.60
N ARG A 191 1.53 28.18 -21.92
CA ARG A 191 2.37 27.33 -21.05
C ARG A 191 3.80 27.85 -20.95
N VAL A 192 4.43 28.18 -22.08
CA VAL A 192 5.81 28.70 -22.11
C VAL A 192 5.93 30.03 -21.33
N SER A 193 4.88 30.85 -21.37
CA SER A 193 4.81 32.11 -20.59
C SER A 193 4.40 31.92 -19.13
N GLY A 194 4.15 30.70 -18.67
CA GLY A 194 3.78 30.38 -17.29
C GLY A 194 2.34 30.73 -16.91
N HIS A 195 1.49 31.05 -17.89
CA HIS A 195 0.07 31.33 -17.67
C HIS A 195 -0.80 30.07 -17.62
N GLU A 196 -0.33 28.96 -18.16
CA GLU A 196 -0.99 27.65 -18.11
C GLU A 196 -0.12 26.62 -17.39
N SER A 197 -0.77 25.73 -16.63
CA SER A 197 -0.09 24.68 -15.87
C SER A 197 0.33 23.51 -16.76
N GLU A 198 1.46 22.90 -16.43
CA GLU A 198 1.89 21.63 -17.01
C GLU A 198 1.40 20.45 -16.16
N ALA A 199 1.24 19.29 -16.79
CA ALA A 199 1.07 18.05 -16.07
C ALA A 199 2.36 17.66 -15.36
N TRP A 200 2.24 17.24 -14.09
CA TRP A 200 3.35 16.75 -13.28
C TRP A 200 3.02 15.37 -12.68
N LEU A 201 4.04 14.65 -12.21
CA LEU A 201 3.91 13.24 -11.81
C LEU A 201 2.92 13.02 -10.65
N GLN A 202 3.00 13.85 -9.62
CA GLN A 202 2.12 13.77 -8.44
C GLN A 202 0.65 13.97 -8.83
N ARG A 203 0.35 14.74 -9.88
CA ARG A 203 -1.01 14.89 -10.41
C ARG A 203 -1.49 13.55 -10.97
N ALA A 204 -0.68 12.87 -11.77
CA ALA A 204 -1.06 11.58 -12.34
C ALA A 204 -1.34 10.53 -11.27
N CYS A 205 -0.49 10.45 -10.25
CA CYS A 205 -0.70 9.56 -9.11
C CYS A 205 -2.01 9.88 -8.36
N ARG A 206 -2.35 11.18 -8.19
CA ARG A 206 -3.61 11.60 -7.57
C ARG A 206 -4.84 11.37 -8.44
N SER A 207 -4.69 11.49 -9.75
CA SER A 207 -5.80 11.29 -10.69
C SER A 207 -6.31 9.85 -10.64
N LEU A 208 -5.51 8.88 -10.19
CA LEU A 208 -5.98 7.52 -9.90
C LEU A 208 -7.04 7.47 -8.78
N LEU A 209 -7.04 8.44 -7.87
CA LEU A 209 -8.01 8.56 -6.77
C LEU A 209 -9.23 9.43 -7.14
N SER A 210 -9.17 10.15 -8.27
CA SER A 210 -10.21 11.13 -8.64
C SER A 210 -11.32 10.47 -9.46
N SER A 211 -12.56 10.74 -9.08
CA SER A 211 -13.74 10.36 -9.86
C SER A 211 -13.93 11.17 -11.14
N SER A 212 -13.31 12.36 -11.18
CA SER A 212 -13.35 13.33 -12.27
C SER A 212 -12.00 13.44 -12.98
N ALA A 213 -11.17 12.39 -12.91
CA ALA A 213 -9.82 12.40 -13.46
C ALA A 213 -9.76 12.88 -14.92
N THR A 214 -10.68 12.42 -15.77
CA THR A 214 -10.75 12.83 -17.17
C THR A 214 -10.93 14.34 -17.34
N THR A 215 -11.90 14.92 -16.63
CA THR A 215 -12.15 16.36 -16.70
C THR A 215 -11.01 17.17 -16.09
N ASP A 216 -10.36 16.66 -15.04
CA ASP A 216 -9.22 17.32 -14.40
C ASP A 216 -8.00 17.36 -15.33
N TRP A 217 -7.75 16.28 -16.08
CA TRP A 217 -6.71 16.23 -17.09
C TRP A 217 -7.00 17.11 -18.30
N GLN A 218 -8.26 17.16 -18.75
CA GLN A 218 -8.69 18.04 -19.84
C GLN A 218 -8.61 19.53 -19.47
N ARG A 219 -8.71 19.89 -18.18
CA ARG A 219 -8.45 21.28 -17.73
C ARG A 219 -6.98 21.69 -17.91
N ILE A 220 -6.04 20.75 -17.72
CA ILE A 220 -4.60 21.01 -17.90
C ILE A 220 -4.23 20.97 -19.37
N ASN A 221 -4.79 20.01 -20.10
CA ASN A 221 -4.58 19.85 -21.53
C ASN A 221 -5.92 19.57 -22.22
N PRO A 222 -6.58 20.63 -22.77
CA PRO A 222 -7.88 20.51 -23.43
C PRO A 222 -7.89 19.60 -24.65
N PHE A 223 -6.71 19.25 -25.17
CA PHE A 223 -6.57 18.44 -26.38
C PHE A 223 -6.49 16.93 -26.09
N LEU A 224 -6.47 16.52 -24.81
CA LEU A 224 -6.47 15.11 -24.45
C LEU A 224 -7.85 14.48 -24.63
N THR A 225 -7.87 13.36 -25.35
CA THR A 225 -9.02 12.47 -25.46
C THR A 225 -9.20 11.62 -24.20
N ASP A 226 -10.42 11.15 -23.97
CA ASP A 226 -10.72 10.27 -22.84
C ASP A 226 -9.89 8.96 -22.88
N SER A 227 -9.55 8.47 -24.08
CA SER A 227 -8.65 7.32 -24.27
C SER A 227 -7.24 7.62 -23.79
N GLU A 228 -6.66 8.75 -24.18
CA GLU A 228 -5.30 9.12 -23.78
C GLU A 228 -5.20 9.33 -22.27
N VAL A 229 -6.23 9.93 -21.64
CA VAL A 229 -6.26 10.03 -20.17
C VAL A 229 -6.30 8.66 -19.52
N ARG A 230 -7.10 7.72 -20.04
CA ARG A 230 -7.09 6.33 -19.53
C ARG A 230 -5.73 5.67 -19.68
N ASP A 231 -5.06 5.87 -20.81
CA ASP A 231 -3.71 5.32 -21.05
C ASP A 231 -2.67 5.92 -20.10
N ILE A 232 -2.75 7.22 -19.82
CA ILE A 232 -1.93 7.89 -18.80
C ILE A 232 -2.15 7.26 -17.42
N LEU A 233 -3.41 7.03 -17.02
CA LEU A 233 -3.73 6.41 -15.74
C LEU A 233 -3.26 4.95 -15.68
N GLN A 234 -3.41 4.18 -16.76
CA GLN A 234 -2.88 2.81 -16.84
C GLN A 234 -1.36 2.81 -16.70
N LEU A 235 -0.64 3.67 -17.43
CA LEU A 235 0.81 3.78 -17.34
C LEU A 235 1.27 4.20 -15.93
N THR A 236 0.51 5.10 -15.28
CA THR A 236 0.75 5.50 -13.89
C THR A 236 0.67 4.29 -12.95
N ALA A 237 -0.39 3.49 -13.06
CA ALA A 237 -0.57 2.30 -12.22
C ALA A 237 0.56 1.28 -12.41
N HIS A 238 0.98 1.03 -13.66
CA HIS A 238 2.11 0.14 -13.98
C HIS A 238 3.43 0.65 -13.38
N ALA A 239 3.70 1.95 -13.52
CA ALA A 239 4.88 2.58 -12.96
C ALA A 239 4.90 2.46 -11.42
N MET A 240 3.76 2.67 -10.76
CA MET A 240 3.64 2.54 -9.30
C MET A 240 3.84 1.09 -8.83
N LEU A 241 3.23 0.11 -9.51
CA LEU A 241 3.38 -1.32 -9.17
C LEU A 241 4.85 -1.77 -9.25
N ARG A 242 5.57 -1.34 -10.28
CA ARG A 242 6.99 -1.65 -10.49
C ARG A 242 7.89 -0.84 -9.55
N ALA A 243 7.58 0.42 -9.27
CA ALA A 243 8.32 1.20 -8.29
C ALA A 243 8.27 0.58 -6.90
N VAL A 244 7.11 0.06 -6.47
CA VAL A 244 7.05 -0.71 -5.21
C VAL A 244 7.84 -2.01 -5.32
N ARG A 245 7.80 -2.71 -6.46
CA ARG A 245 8.63 -3.91 -6.66
C ARG A 245 10.14 -3.60 -6.57
N VAL A 246 10.59 -2.44 -7.05
CA VAL A 246 11.99 -1.99 -6.88
C VAL A 246 12.35 -1.86 -5.39
N VAL A 247 11.46 -1.32 -4.56
CA VAL A 247 11.68 -1.23 -3.10
C VAL A 247 11.74 -2.62 -2.47
N LEU A 248 10.82 -3.52 -2.84
CA LEU A 248 10.83 -4.91 -2.39
C LEU A 248 12.12 -5.63 -2.79
N ALA A 249 12.58 -5.44 -4.04
CA ALA A 249 13.81 -6.01 -4.57
C ALA A 249 15.04 -5.48 -3.84
N ASN A 250 15.10 -4.18 -3.55
CA ASN A 250 16.18 -3.59 -2.75
C ASN A 250 16.29 -4.21 -1.36
N GLY A 251 15.16 -4.36 -0.67
CA GLY A 251 15.11 -5.02 0.64
C GLY A 251 15.52 -6.49 0.55
N SER A 252 15.06 -7.21 -0.47
CA SER A 252 15.41 -8.62 -0.67
C SER A 252 16.89 -8.81 -1.02
N LEU A 253 17.48 -7.91 -1.80
CA LEU A 253 18.91 -7.91 -2.09
C LEU A 253 19.78 -7.67 -0.85
N ALA A 254 19.36 -6.76 0.04
CA ALA A 254 20.06 -6.52 1.29
C ALA A 254 20.09 -7.80 2.15
N GLU A 255 18.93 -8.43 2.36
CA GLU A 255 18.84 -9.68 3.13
C GLU A 255 19.62 -10.82 2.46
N ALA A 256 19.53 -10.96 1.13
CA ALA A 256 20.22 -12.01 0.40
C ALA A 256 21.75 -11.86 0.47
N ARG A 257 22.27 -10.63 0.38
CA ARG A 257 23.72 -10.36 0.51
C ARG A 257 24.20 -10.60 1.93
N ASP A 258 23.41 -10.24 2.93
CA ASP A 258 23.78 -10.49 4.33
C ASP A 258 23.75 -11.98 4.66
N LEU A 259 22.78 -12.72 4.12
CA LEU A 259 22.72 -14.18 4.20
C LEU A 259 23.90 -14.83 3.47
N GLN A 260 24.26 -14.36 2.28
CA GLN A 260 25.43 -14.85 1.53
C GLN A 260 26.73 -14.64 2.33
N LYS A 261 26.93 -13.45 2.91
CA LYS A 261 28.10 -13.19 3.78
C LYS A 261 28.14 -14.11 5.00
N MET A 262 26.99 -14.38 5.61
CA MET A 262 26.89 -15.31 6.75
C MET A 262 27.20 -16.74 6.32
N LEU A 263 26.70 -17.17 5.16
CA LEU A 263 26.95 -18.49 4.59
C LEU A 263 28.44 -18.68 4.27
N THR A 264 29.08 -17.72 3.60
CA THR A 264 30.51 -17.80 3.27
C THR A 264 31.38 -17.93 4.53
N LYS A 265 31.05 -17.19 5.60
CA LYS A 265 31.73 -17.32 6.91
C LYS A 265 31.47 -18.67 7.57
N ALA A 266 30.25 -19.19 7.47
CA ALA A 266 29.91 -20.51 7.98
C ALA A 266 30.70 -21.62 7.26
N ILE A 267 30.80 -21.53 5.93
CA ILE A 267 31.57 -22.48 5.11
C ILE A 267 33.07 -22.42 5.47
N SER A 268 33.66 -21.24 5.67
CA SER A 268 35.07 -21.13 6.07
C SER A 268 35.32 -21.72 7.46
N THR A 269 34.40 -21.48 8.41
CA THR A 269 34.48 -22.01 9.78
C THR A 269 34.41 -23.54 9.78
N VAL A 270 33.54 -24.13 8.95
CA VAL A 270 33.46 -25.59 8.79
C VAL A 270 34.75 -26.16 8.18
N LYS A 271 35.37 -25.46 7.22
CA LYS A 271 36.67 -25.89 6.65
C LYS A 271 37.80 -25.86 7.67
N GLU A 272 37.81 -24.89 8.58
CA GLU A 272 38.86 -24.73 9.59
C GLU A 272 38.67 -25.64 10.81
N THR A 273 37.44 -25.78 11.30
CA THR A 273 37.15 -26.44 12.59
C THR A 273 36.42 -27.78 12.46
N GLY A 274 35.95 -28.12 11.25
CA GLY A 274 35.17 -29.34 10.99
C GLY A 274 33.78 -29.37 11.62
N LYS A 275 33.33 -28.28 12.28
CA LYS A 275 32.03 -28.18 12.95
C LYS A 275 31.39 -26.82 12.73
N LEU A 276 30.07 -26.81 12.52
CA LEU A 276 29.27 -25.59 12.53
C LEU A 276 28.60 -25.41 13.90
N PRO A 277 28.80 -24.28 14.61
CA PRO A 277 28.07 -24.00 15.84
C PRO A 277 26.55 -24.01 15.61
N ASN A 278 25.78 -24.54 16.56
CA ASN A 278 24.33 -24.59 16.46
C ASN A 278 23.69 -23.21 16.31
N ASP A 279 24.25 -22.18 16.95
CA ASP A 279 23.73 -20.81 16.89
C ASP A 279 23.82 -20.23 15.46
N VAL A 280 24.94 -20.49 14.76
CA VAL A 280 25.13 -20.08 13.36
C VAL A 280 24.17 -20.83 12.44
N ARG A 281 23.94 -22.13 12.71
CA ARG A 281 22.99 -22.95 11.96
C ARG A 281 21.56 -22.43 12.07
N VAL A 282 21.12 -22.12 13.29
CA VAL A 282 19.79 -21.55 13.55
C VAL A 282 19.68 -20.16 12.91
N GLY A 283 20.70 -19.31 13.07
CA GLY A 283 20.72 -17.98 12.45
C GLY A 283 20.66 -18.00 10.92
N LEU A 284 21.32 -18.96 10.27
CA LEU A 284 21.23 -19.16 8.81
C LEU A 284 19.83 -19.58 8.38
N ALA A 285 19.20 -20.52 9.11
CA ALA A 285 17.84 -20.96 8.83
C ALA A 285 16.84 -19.81 8.99
N GLU A 286 16.94 -19.04 10.07
CA GLU A 286 16.08 -17.88 10.35
C GLU A 286 16.22 -16.79 9.28
N LYS A 287 17.46 -16.41 8.93
CA LYS A 287 17.70 -15.42 7.87
C LYS A 287 17.24 -15.92 6.49
N GLY A 288 17.43 -17.21 6.20
CA GLY A 288 16.89 -17.85 5.00
C GLY A 288 15.36 -17.77 4.93
N GLU A 289 14.69 -18.00 6.05
CA GLU A 289 13.23 -17.89 6.15
C GLU A 289 12.75 -16.44 6.00
N VAL A 290 13.44 -15.47 6.59
CA VAL A 290 13.13 -14.04 6.41
C VAL A 290 13.25 -13.62 4.94
N LEU A 291 14.32 -14.03 4.26
CA LEU A 291 14.49 -13.79 2.82
C LEU A 291 13.38 -14.44 2.00
N ALA A 292 13.08 -15.71 2.26
CA ALA A 292 12.07 -16.47 1.54
C ALA A 292 10.66 -15.87 1.72
N ARG A 293 10.30 -15.45 2.94
CA ARG A 293 9.04 -14.74 3.23
C ARG A 293 8.94 -13.40 2.49
N ARG A 294 10.05 -12.69 2.33
CA ARG A 294 10.09 -11.42 1.59
C ARG A 294 9.90 -11.63 0.10
N ILE A 295 10.51 -12.68 -0.46
CA ILE A 295 10.34 -13.05 -1.87
C ILE A 295 8.94 -13.61 -2.13
N ASP A 296 8.35 -14.37 -1.20
CA ASP A 296 6.98 -14.88 -1.30
C ASP A 296 5.91 -13.82 -0.98
N ALA A 297 6.27 -12.54 -0.86
CA ALA A 297 5.30 -11.47 -0.63
C ALA A 297 4.23 -11.42 -1.73
N ARG A 298 2.97 -11.20 -1.32
CA ARG A 298 1.81 -11.17 -2.22
C ARG A 298 0.95 -9.93 -2.01
N ARG A 299 0.33 -9.48 -3.09
CA ARG A 299 -0.70 -8.43 -3.08
C ARG A 299 -2.07 -9.09 -2.90
N HIS A 300 -2.86 -8.51 -2.01
CA HIS A 300 -4.14 -9.09 -1.57
C HIS A 300 -5.36 -8.22 -1.90
N TYR A 301 -5.16 -7.02 -2.46
CA TYR A 301 -6.22 -6.08 -2.81
C TYR A 301 -6.54 -6.07 -4.32
N VAL A 302 -5.82 -6.86 -5.12
CA VAL A 302 -6.10 -7.05 -6.55
C VAL A 302 -6.83 -8.37 -6.72
N SER A 303 -7.97 -8.34 -7.40
CA SER A 303 -8.78 -9.51 -7.70
C SER A 303 -8.17 -10.35 -8.82
N GLU A 304 -8.66 -11.58 -9.00
CA GLU A 304 -8.28 -12.45 -10.11
C GLU A 304 -8.59 -11.83 -11.48
N THR A 305 -9.61 -10.96 -11.55
CA THR A 305 -9.99 -10.22 -12.76
C THR A 305 -9.14 -8.95 -12.99
N LEU A 306 -8.00 -8.82 -12.31
CA LEU A 306 -7.12 -7.64 -12.34
C LEU A 306 -7.84 -6.34 -11.92
N SER A 307 -8.87 -6.49 -11.10
CA SER A 307 -9.66 -5.39 -10.58
C SER A 307 -9.17 -5.00 -9.20
N TYR A 308 -8.99 -3.71 -8.91
CA TYR A 308 -8.41 -3.25 -7.65
C TYR A 308 -8.93 -1.85 -7.28
N ASP A 309 -8.84 -1.51 -6.00
CA ASP A 309 -9.10 -0.14 -5.54
C ASP A 309 -7.77 0.67 -5.55
N PRO A 310 -7.69 1.76 -6.35
CA PRO A 310 -6.48 2.57 -6.47
C PRO A 310 -5.94 3.14 -5.15
N HIS A 311 -6.77 3.28 -4.12
CA HIS A 311 -6.34 3.76 -2.81
C HIS A 311 -5.26 2.87 -2.19
N PHE A 312 -5.38 1.54 -2.34
CA PHE A 312 -4.36 0.62 -1.83
C PHE A 312 -3.04 0.78 -2.56
N LEU A 313 -3.06 0.90 -3.89
CA LEU A 313 -1.85 1.06 -4.71
C LEU A 313 -1.15 2.41 -4.43
N VAL A 314 -1.90 3.50 -4.35
CA VAL A 314 -1.35 4.83 -4.04
C VAL A 314 -0.75 4.85 -2.64
N PHE A 315 -1.39 4.19 -1.69
CA PHE A 315 -0.83 4.04 -0.35
C PHE A 315 0.46 3.21 -0.34
N GLU A 316 0.47 2.06 -1.02
CA GLU A 316 1.63 1.16 -1.13
C GLU A 316 2.86 1.88 -1.71
N PHE A 317 2.62 2.70 -2.75
CA PHE A 317 3.64 3.52 -3.39
C PHE A 317 4.11 4.68 -2.49
N SER A 318 3.19 5.37 -1.82
CA SER A 318 3.53 6.51 -0.95
C SER A 318 4.32 6.09 0.29
N ASP A 319 3.98 4.94 0.90
CA ASP A 319 4.64 4.44 2.11
C ASP A 319 5.85 3.53 1.80
N ASN A 320 6.10 3.23 0.51
CA ASN A 320 7.17 2.33 0.04
C ASN A 320 7.13 0.94 0.72
N LYS A 321 5.94 0.42 1.02
CA LYS A 321 5.75 -0.86 1.71
C LYS A 321 4.56 -1.61 1.14
N MET A 322 4.75 -2.91 0.92
CA MET A 322 3.66 -3.81 0.58
C MET A 322 2.69 -4.01 1.74
N LEU A 323 1.40 -3.95 1.44
CA LEU A 323 0.34 -4.18 2.42
C LEU A 323 0.20 -5.67 2.73
N HIS A 324 0.10 -6.00 4.02
CA HIS A 324 -0.17 -7.36 4.45
C HIS A 324 -1.63 -7.73 4.21
N GLY A 325 -1.90 -9.00 3.85
CA GLY A 325 -3.28 -9.46 3.59
C GLY A 325 -4.26 -9.20 4.75
N ARG A 326 -3.80 -9.34 5.99
CA ARG A 326 -4.62 -9.00 7.17
C ARG A 326 -4.98 -7.51 7.26
N GLN A 327 -4.10 -6.60 6.82
CA GLN A 327 -4.40 -5.17 6.78
C GLN A 327 -5.49 -4.88 5.75
N VAL A 328 -5.37 -5.45 4.55
CA VAL A 328 -6.38 -5.32 3.49
C VAL A 328 -7.72 -5.87 3.96
N ALA A 329 -7.76 -7.09 4.50
CA ALA A 329 -9.00 -7.72 4.98
C ALA A 329 -9.71 -6.87 6.04
N ILE A 330 -8.96 -6.32 7.01
CA ILE A 330 -9.53 -5.45 8.05
C ILE A 330 -10.11 -4.17 7.45
N ILE A 331 -9.44 -3.58 6.46
CA ILE A 331 -9.92 -2.35 5.81
C ILE A 331 -11.18 -2.64 5.00
N SER A 332 -11.21 -3.72 4.23
CA SER A 332 -12.40 -4.13 3.47
C SER A 332 -13.58 -4.47 4.37
N ASP A 333 -13.34 -5.04 5.55
CA ASP A 333 -14.37 -5.26 6.56
C ASP A 333 -14.90 -3.95 7.13
N PHE A 334 -14.01 -3.00 7.45
CA PHE A 334 -14.41 -1.68 7.94
C PHE A 334 -15.20 -0.90 6.89
N GLN A 335 -14.80 -0.96 5.62
CA GLN A 335 -15.57 -0.37 4.52
C GLN A 335 -17.00 -0.89 4.51
N ARG A 336 -17.20 -2.22 4.54
CA ARG A 336 -18.52 -2.84 4.60
C ARG A 336 -19.33 -2.42 5.83
N THR A 337 -18.67 -2.35 6.99
CA THR A 337 -19.31 -1.93 8.25
C THR A 337 -19.79 -0.48 8.18
N VAL A 338 -18.97 0.42 7.61
CA VAL A 338 -19.28 1.85 7.46
C VAL A 338 -20.33 2.11 6.38
N GLU A 339 -20.42 1.26 5.36
CA GLU A 339 -21.50 1.27 4.37
C GLU A 339 -22.82 0.79 4.96
N GLY A 340 -22.79 -0.23 5.83
CA GLY A 340 -23.95 -0.70 6.58
C GLY A 340 -24.42 0.23 7.70
N GLY A 341 -23.64 1.28 8.03
CA GLY A 341 -23.94 2.19 9.14
C GLY A 341 -23.77 1.52 10.52
N GLU A 342 -23.04 0.42 10.59
CA GLU A 342 -22.83 -0.35 11.81
C GLU A 342 -21.58 0.14 12.57
N SER A 343 -21.50 -0.22 13.85
CA SER A 343 -20.29 0.01 14.66
C SER A 343 -19.38 -1.21 14.64
N GLY A 344 -18.12 -1.02 14.25
CA GLY A 344 -17.14 -2.10 14.14
C GLY A 344 -15.98 -1.95 15.11
N VAL A 345 -15.58 -3.03 15.77
CA VAL A 345 -14.34 -3.12 16.54
C VAL A 345 -13.49 -4.24 15.96
N LYS A 346 -12.24 -3.94 15.61
CA LYS A 346 -11.29 -4.93 15.08
C LYS A 346 -10.02 -4.95 15.92
N GLN A 347 -9.65 -6.12 16.41
CA GLN A 347 -8.43 -6.32 17.18
C GLN A 347 -7.26 -6.69 16.25
N MET A 348 -6.14 -6.00 16.43
CA MET A 348 -4.88 -6.30 15.73
C MET A 348 -3.76 -6.53 16.72
N ILE A 349 -2.82 -7.39 16.33
CA ILE A 349 -1.58 -7.64 17.08
C ILE A 349 -0.79 -6.32 17.20
N MET A 350 -0.08 -6.13 18.31
CA MET A 350 0.82 -4.98 18.48
C MET A 350 1.90 -5.00 17.39
N GLY A 351 2.24 -3.84 16.84
CA GLY A 351 3.19 -3.73 15.71
C GLY A 351 2.59 -4.02 14.32
N ALA A 352 1.34 -4.49 14.20
CA ALA A 352 0.73 -4.82 12.90
C ALA A 352 0.38 -3.61 12.00
N GLY A 353 0.84 -2.41 12.35
CA GLY A 353 0.59 -1.18 11.58
C GLY A 353 -0.79 -0.54 11.80
N LYS A 354 -1.38 -0.66 12.99
CA LYS A 354 -2.67 -0.02 13.34
C LYS A 354 -2.66 1.48 13.03
N THR A 355 -1.69 2.18 13.63
CA THR A 355 -1.57 3.64 13.52
C THR A 355 -0.83 4.07 12.26
N THR A 356 0.07 3.24 11.74
CA THR A 356 0.94 3.58 10.60
C THR A 356 0.36 3.22 9.24
N VAL A 357 -0.50 2.20 9.16
CA VAL A 357 -1.05 1.70 7.89
C VAL A 357 -2.57 1.79 7.89
N VAL A 358 -3.23 1.13 8.84
CA VAL A 358 -4.70 0.98 8.81
C VAL A 358 -5.41 2.32 9.03
N SER A 359 -5.02 3.09 10.05
CA SER A 359 -5.68 4.36 10.36
C SER A 359 -5.51 5.40 9.23
N PRO A 360 -4.31 5.62 8.68
CA PRO A 360 -4.12 6.54 7.55
C PRO A 360 -4.87 6.09 6.30
N LEU A 361 -4.79 4.80 5.94
CA LEU A 361 -5.47 4.27 4.75
C LEU A 361 -6.99 4.34 4.86
N LEU A 362 -7.55 3.98 6.03
CA LEU A 362 -8.99 4.12 6.27
C LEU A 362 -9.40 5.60 6.24
N SER A 363 -8.59 6.50 6.81
CA SER A 363 -8.88 7.93 6.77
C SER A 363 -8.85 8.49 5.35
N MET A 364 -7.93 8.00 4.53
CA MET A 364 -7.85 8.37 3.11
C MET A 364 -9.09 7.92 2.35
N LEU A 365 -9.54 6.68 2.57
CA LEU A 365 -10.73 6.09 1.95
C LEU A 365 -12.02 6.79 2.38
N LEU A 366 -12.16 7.08 3.68
CA LEU A 366 -13.39 7.63 4.25
C LEU A 366 -13.53 9.16 4.06
N ALA A 367 -12.42 9.89 3.91
CA ALA A 367 -12.44 11.35 3.81
C ALA A 367 -12.72 11.80 2.38
N ASN A 368 -13.98 11.73 1.96
CA ASN A 368 -14.41 11.92 0.57
C ASN A 368 -15.12 13.27 0.29
N GLY A 369 -15.10 14.21 1.22
CA GLY A 369 -15.83 15.47 1.11
C GLY A 369 -17.30 15.40 1.61
N LYS A 370 -17.88 14.21 1.71
CA LYS A 370 -19.28 14.00 2.16
C LYS A 370 -19.38 13.67 3.64
N ARG A 371 -18.37 12.98 4.19
CA ARG A 371 -18.31 12.55 5.59
C ARG A 371 -17.13 13.19 6.29
N LEU A 372 -17.34 13.61 7.53
CA LEU A 372 -16.26 14.05 8.41
C LEU A 372 -15.57 12.82 8.99
N VAL A 373 -14.26 12.73 8.85
CA VAL A 373 -13.46 11.66 9.45
C VAL A 373 -12.68 12.23 10.64
N SER A 374 -12.98 11.71 11.83
CA SER A 374 -12.28 12.06 13.06
C SER A 374 -11.49 10.86 13.59
N LEU A 375 -10.19 11.07 13.80
CA LEU A 375 -9.31 10.13 14.48
C LEU A 375 -9.16 10.57 15.93
N VAL A 376 -9.74 9.79 16.83
CA VAL A 376 -9.63 10.00 18.28
C VAL A 376 -8.49 9.15 18.82
N VAL A 377 -7.45 9.78 19.35
CA VAL A 377 -6.27 9.08 19.87
C VAL A 377 -5.94 9.55 21.30
N PRO A 378 -5.36 8.69 22.16
CA PRO A 378 -4.90 9.09 23.48
C PRO A 378 -3.93 10.27 23.40
N SER A 379 -3.99 11.20 24.37
CA SER A 379 -3.19 12.45 24.37
C SER A 379 -1.69 12.22 24.19
N ALA A 380 -1.16 11.16 24.80
CA ALA A 380 0.26 10.80 24.68
C ALA A 380 0.67 10.34 23.27
N LEU A 381 -0.28 9.87 22.46
CA LEU A 381 -0.03 9.38 21.10
C LEU A 381 -0.36 10.42 20.03
N LEU A 382 -0.87 11.59 20.41
CA LEU A 382 -1.36 12.60 19.48
C LEU A 382 -0.26 13.07 18.52
N GLU A 383 0.88 13.51 19.06
CA GLU A 383 2.01 13.99 18.24
C GLU A 383 2.59 12.88 17.36
N PHE A 384 2.65 11.66 17.88
CA PHE A 384 3.08 10.50 17.11
C PHE A 384 2.13 10.24 15.93
N CYS A 385 0.82 10.19 16.18
CA CYS A 385 -0.17 9.98 15.12
C CYS A 385 -0.16 11.12 14.10
N ARG A 386 0.01 12.36 14.55
CA ARG A 386 0.16 13.54 13.68
C ARG A 386 1.37 13.38 12.75
N GLY A 387 2.54 13.04 13.29
CA GLY A 387 3.75 12.84 12.49
C GLY A 387 3.60 11.74 11.45
N VAL A 388 2.98 10.62 11.83
CA VAL A 388 2.68 9.50 10.92
C VAL A 388 1.74 9.92 9.79
N LEU A 389 0.62 10.57 10.11
CA LEU A 389 -0.33 11.04 9.11
C LEU A 389 0.30 12.08 8.19
N MET A 390 1.10 13.02 8.73
CA MET A 390 1.81 14.03 7.93
C MET A 390 2.83 13.39 6.98
N ALA A 391 3.55 12.36 7.42
CA ALA A 391 4.49 11.65 6.56
C ALA A 391 3.77 10.97 5.38
N VAL A 392 2.60 10.36 5.62
CA VAL A 392 1.80 9.70 4.57
C VAL A 392 1.13 10.72 3.64
N PHE A 393 0.58 11.81 4.15
CA PHE A 393 -0.22 12.79 3.38
C PHE A 393 0.56 14.01 2.87
N SER A 394 1.88 14.08 3.07
CA SER A 394 2.69 15.19 2.56
C SER A 394 3.20 14.98 1.13
N SER A 395 3.42 13.74 0.71
CA SER A 395 4.07 13.43 -0.58
C SER A 395 3.07 13.47 -1.74
N ILE A 396 2.19 12.47 -1.81
CA ILE A 396 1.32 12.21 -2.97
C ILE A 396 -0.12 12.54 -2.63
N ILE A 397 -0.60 12.22 -1.43
CA ILE A 397 -1.99 12.41 -1.04
C ILE A 397 -2.12 13.70 -0.22
N GLN A 398 -2.48 14.83 -0.81
CA GLN A 398 -2.62 16.09 -0.07
C GLN A 398 -3.91 16.17 0.74
N LYS A 399 -3.93 15.56 1.93
CA LYS A 399 -4.96 15.76 2.95
C LYS A 399 -4.37 16.54 4.12
N ARG A 400 -5.02 17.63 4.53
CA ARG A 400 -4.60 18.37 5.72
C ARG A 400 -5.05 17.62 6.98
N ILE A 401 -4.20 17.67 8.00
CA ILE A 401 -4.51 17.14 9.33
C ILE A 401 -4.83 18.33 10.21
N CYS A 402 -6.10 18.46 10.55
CA CYS A 402 -6.59 19.54 11.38
C CYS A 402 -6.68 19.07 12.82
N MET A 403 -5.94 19.74 13.70
CA MET A 403 -6.01 19.49 15.13
C MET A 403 -7.29 20.12 15.69
N PHE A 404 -8.06 19.33 16.41
CA PHE A 404 -9.21 19.82 17.15
C PHE A 404 -8.90 19.84 18.64
N HIS A 405 -9.02 21.02 19.23
CA HIS A 405 -8.97 21.23 20.67
C HIS A 405 -10.26 21.94 21.08
N CYS A 406 -10.86 21.48 22.17
CA CYS A 406 -12.07 22.10 22.72
C CYS A 406 -11.95 22.06 24.24
N ASP A 407 -11.72 23.22 24.83
CA ASP A 407 -11.76 23.38 26.27
C ASP A 407 -13.18 23.74 26.73
N ARG A 408 -13.51 23.42 27.99
CA ARG A 408 -14.82 23.70 28.57
C ARG A 408 -15.04 25.21 28.78
N SER A 409 -13.97 26.01 28.79
CA SER A 409 -14.02 27.46 29.01
C SER A 409 -14.14 28.30 27.73
N GLU A 410 -13.86 27.75 26.55
CA GLU A 410 -13.89 28.49 25.27
C GLU A 410 -15.29 28.41 24.65
N ASP A 411 -16.00 29.51 24.43
CA ASP A 411 -17.34 29.52 23.81
C ASP A 411 -17.39 28.75 22.48
N VAL A 412 -18.48 27.98 22.26
CA VAL A 412 -18.67 27.24 21.01
C VAL A 412 -19.05 28.25 19.93
N ASP A 413 -18.04 28.83 19.31
CA ASP A 413 -18.22 29.82 18.26
C ASP A 413 -18.67 29.18 16.94
N ILE A 414 -19.41 29.97 16.15
CA ILE A 414 -19.73 29.69 14.74
C ILE A 414 -18.45 29.33 13.96
N ALA A 415 -17.32 29.97 14.32
CA ALA A 415 -16.01 29.72 13.72
C ALA A 415 -15.51 28.27 13.88
N ILE A 416 -15.86 27.57 14.97
CA ILE A 416 -15.50 26.17 15.17
C ILE A 416 -16.33 25.27 14.24
N CYS A 417 -17.63 25.56 14.13
CA CYS A 417 -18.53 24.85 13.21
C CYS A 417 -18.07 25.04 11.76
N ASP A 418 -17.80 26.28 11.34
CA ASP A 418 -17.30 26.61 10.01
C ASP A 418 -15.98 25.88 9.70
N ARG A 419 -15.08 25.79 10.68
CA ARG A 419 -13.82 25.05 10.53
C ARG A 419 -14.06 23.55 10.33
N ILE A 420 -14.95 22.94 11.13
CA ILE A 420 -15.28 21.51 11.00
C ILE A 420 -15.96 21.24 9.65
N GLU A 421 -16.87 22.12 9.23
CA GLU A 421 -17.53 22.02 7.93
C GLU A 421 -16.55 22.18 6.78
N ALA A 422 -15.60 23.12 6.86
CA ALA A 422 -14.52 23.25 5.90
C ALA A 422 -13.69 21.97 5.82
N VAL A 423 -13.30 21.39 6.97
CA VAL A 423 -12.57 20.12 7.03
C VAL A 423 -13.36 18.98 6.37
N ARG A 424 -14.67 18.91 6.62
CA ARG A 424 -15.55 17.92 5.98
C ARG A 424 -15.58 18.11 4.47
N ASN A 425 -15.90 19.33 4.01
CA ASN A 425 -16.12 19.63 2.60
C ASN A 425 -14.83 19.46 1.77
N GLU A 426 -13.67 19.80 2.34
CA GLU A 426 -12.35 19.62 1.72
C GLU A 426 -11.83 18.16 1.82
N GLY A 427 -12.54 17.28 2.53
CA GLY A 427 -12.13 15.89 2.73
C GLY A 427 -10.83 15.77 3.53
N HIS A 428 -10.61 16.67 4.48
CA HIS A 428 -9.49 16.67 5.41
C HIS A 428 -9.78 15.81 6.64
N ILE A 429 -8.74 15.55 7.44
CA ILE A 429 -8.82 14.63 8.58
C ILE A 429 -8.74 15.42 9.87
N LEU A 430 -9.69 15.17 10.77
CA LEU A 430 -9.72 15.76 12.09
C LEU A 430 -8.99 14.85 13.09
N LEU A 431 -7.93 15.34 13.73
CA LEU A 431 -7.20 14.62 14.77
C LEU A 431 -7.51 15.23 16.14
N THR A 432 -7.96 14.41 17.08
CA THR A 432 -8.46 14.89 18.38
C THR A 432 -8.19 13.92 19.53
N LYS A 433 -8.35 14.40 20.76
CA LYS A 433 -8.25 13.61 22.00
C LYS A 433 -9.63 13.29 22.54
N PRO A 434 -9.79 12.20 23.31
CA PRO A 434 -11.05 11.88 23.99
C PRO A 434 -11.59 13.01 24.87
N THR A 435 -10.70 13.79 25.48
CA THR A 435 -11.07 14.95 26.32
C THR A 435 -11.79 16.02 25.52
N ASP A 436 -11.28 16.37 24.34
CA ASP A 436 -11.84 17.42 23.49
C ASP A 436 -13.22 17.01 22.94
N VAL A 437 -13.37 15.75 22.53
CA VAL A 437 -14.66 15.20 22.08
C VAL A 437 -15.68 15.21 23.23
N LYS A 438 -15.26 14.84 24.44
CA LYS A 438 -16.13 14.87 25.62
C LYS A 438 -16.57 16.29 25.97
N SER A 439 -15.65 17.26 25.94
CA SER A 439 -15.95 18.68 26.17
C SER A 439 -16.99 19.20 25.17
N LEU A 440 -16.82 18.85 23.88
CA LEU A 440 -17.77 19.23 22.82
C LEU A 440 -19.17 18.65 23.06
N ILE A 441 -19.28 17.35 23.38
CA ILE A 441 -20.57 16.69 23.64
C ILE A 441 -21.26 17.29 24.87
N LEU A 442 -20.53 17.50 25.96
CA LEU A 442 -21.09 18.09 27.18
C LEU A 442 -21.62 19.50 26.93
N ARG A 443 -20.90 20.32 26.17
CA ARG A 443 -21.35 21.67 25.81
C ARG A 443 -22.58 21.66 24.90
N PHE A 444 -22.64 20.74 23.94
CA PHE A 444 -23.85 20.57 23.12
C PHE A 444 -25.08 20.25 23.99
N VAL A 445 -24.92 19.39 25.00
CA VAL A 445 -25.99 19.06 25.95
C VAL A 445 -26.34 20.26 26.86
N GLU A 446 -25.34 20.98 27.38
CA GLU A 446 -25.55 22.19 28.20
C GLU A 446 -26.32 23.27 27.41
N SER A 447 -25.93 23.54 26.15
CA SER A 447 -26.61 24.50 25.28
C SER A 447 -28.05 24.10 24.94
N LEU A 448 -28.32 22.81 24.71
CA LEU A 448 -29.67 22.30 24.54
C LEU A 448 -30.50 22.47 25.82
N GLY A 449 -29.92 22.19 26.98
CA GLY A 449 -30.57 22.39 28.28
C GLY A 449 -30.95 23.86 28.52
N HIS A 450 -30.05 24.80 28.22
CA HIS A 450 -30.33 26.23 28.31
C HIS A 450 -31.38 26.70 27.30
N ALA A 451 -31.40 26.15 26.08
CA ALA A 451 -32.42 26.49 25.07
C ALA A 451 -33.82 26.00 25.46
N VAL A 452 -33.93 24.82 26.09
CA VAL A 452 -35.22 24.27 26.57
C VAL A 452 -35.75 25.06 27.77
N ILE A 453 -34.88 25.55 28.66
CA ILE A 453 -35.28 26.36 29.83
C ILE A 453 -35.63 27.81 29.41
N SER A 454 -35.08 28.30 28.31
CA SER A 454 -35.37 29.65 27.76
C SER A 454 -36.73 29.76 27.04
N GLN A 455 -37.34 28.63 26.65
CA GLN A 455 -38.66 28.58 25.99
C GLN A 455 -39.81 28.15 26.91
N ALA A 456 -39.55 27.91 28.20
CA ALA A 456 -40.55 27.68 29.24
C ALA A 456 -40.62 28.89 30.16
#